data_AF-A0A945CGS5-F1
#
_entry.id   AF-A0A945CGS5-F1
#
_cell.length_a   1.000
_cell.length_b   1.000
_cell.length_c   1.000
_cell.angle_alpha   90.00
_cell.angle_beta   90.00
_cell.angle_gamma   90.00
#
_symmetry.space_group_name_H-M   'P 1'
#
loop_
_entity.id
_entity.type
_entity.pdbx_description
1 polymer ?
#
loop_
_entity_poly.entity_id
_entity_poly.type
_entity_poly.pdbx_seq_one_letter_code
_entity_poly.pdbx_strand_id
1 'polypeptide(L)'
;MGVARMELEENREVFGADEAREDGESSGRGDANLGICDGDVSHAEVNQAITVADKIILFGEQTRLPYFPDDSRLAKLHAGDPLVLLFWKVFKKIPDHLREALLAVPLSITLVRDENLLFFDHFRRHQALHIGRRRRTIYLPQILLNAAEDRGYDYWAIAEGLIYASWMLLDYLLLVEVIGAYGQEARSLTRGRLGELQQIKLIRALNQHRRESEDPLRSEVKEFADGYKTRLYGITAVGARSEDSFTLGREIFSPELEEKWARDKMERIAQIFNFPKMFLFDRDIIHGAARQIALRRGQEVEPRSFADVLHDYRDALRFDRHPLMTTLGKRLVPKPRAVFMEQLLGLGERGLRGFFESYRADNPGVRDLMHPLWMYLCTLSSDPAGIFSRVGRCRAVGRQQLDAETDGALAGILVRLDRAPNYSDMVAEVVSMGDAAREELVALIEVQRMEEEDDWEVFKSRKQGIVTRACEVLEEMAGEGEPKRNGQKEKKVDLHGDEMIKGLIEDNPHRLTSDPSAVLMFVRAYRRSLAEFGPDDPDSDFLLAAVLIRLDKAEQYRQLLTLVEGMGTPAFSALHNVFEQIPERDMGRRTILKEARILWSRMLAKKGKKSIMSLVRKDKDR
;
A
#
# COMPACT_ATOMS: atom_id res chain seq x y z
N MET A 1 -81.62 36.19 27.31
CA MET A 1 -81.27 35.82 25.92
C MET A 1 -79.87 36.37 25.66
N GLY A 2 -78.78 35.62 25.52
CA GLY A 2 -78.51 34.19 25.51
C GLY A 2 -77.20 33.96 24.73
N VAL A 3 -76.21 33.31 25.37
CA VAL A 3 -75.25 32.31 24.82
C VAL A 3 -74.29 32.78 23.70
N ALA A 4 -72.95 32.62 23.68
CA ALA A 4 -71.96 31.93 24.51
C ALA A 4 -70.53 32.43 24.17
N ARG A 5 -69.61 32.37 25.15
CA ARG A 5 -68.23 31.85 25.03
C ARG A 5 -67.61 31.78 26.44
N MET A 6 -67.87 30.67 27.14
CA MET A 6 -67.11 30.17 28.30
C MET A 6 -65.80 29.56 27.78
N GLU A 7 -64.65 30.06 28.21
CA GLU A 7 -63.83 29.56 29.35
C GLU A 7 -63.06 28.27 29.02
N LEU A 8 -61.73 28.37 29.06
CA LEU A 8 -60.89 27.70 30.06
C LEU A 8 -59.42 28.10 29.84
N GLU A 9 -59.01 29.12 30.58
CA GLU A 9 -57.65 29.20 31.13
C GLU A 9 -57.57 28.21 32.29
N GLU A 10 -56.67 27.25 32.24
CA GLU A 10 -55.99 26.72 33.43
C GLU A 10 -54.74 25.94 33.00
N ASN A 11 -53.65 26.17 33.74
CA ASN A 11 -52.32 25.53 33.68
C ASN A 11 -51.28 26.14 32.73
N ARG A 12 -50.83 27.35 33.11
CA ARG A 12 -49.43 27.79 33.01
C ARG A 12 -48.69 27.37 34.30
N GLU A 13 -47.37 27.19 34.18
CA GLU A 13 -46.39 26.58 35.11
C GLU A 13 -46.29 25.05 34.92
N VAL A 14 -45.25 24.49 34.30
CA VAL A 14 -43.80 24.69 34.50
C VAL A 14 -43.07 24.56 33.15
N PHE A 15 -42.56 25.67 32.60
CA PHE A 15 -41.50 25.65 31.59
C PHE A 15 -40.24 26.20 32.26
N GLY A 16 -39.56 25.32 32.99
CA GLY A 16 -38.17 25.51 33.36
C GLY A 16 -37.31 25.22 32.15
N ALA A 17 -36.35 26.11 31.90
CA ALA A 17 -35.27 25.91 30.95
C ALA A 17 -34.54 24.60 31.29
N ASP A 18 -34.57 23.65 30.36
CA ASP A 18 -33.63 22.54 30.30
C ASP A 18 -33.20 22.41 28.83
N GLU A 19 -32.00 22.93 28.62
CA GLU A 19 -30.96 22.56 27.68
C GLU A 19 -31.31 21.62 26.52
N ALA A 20 -30.88 22.06 25.33
CA ALA A 20 -30.38 21.25 24.23
C ALA A 20 -30.33 19.74 24.53
N ARG A 21 -31.41 19.01 24.19
CA ARG A 21 -31.28 17.58 23.94
C ARG A 21 -30.68 17.42 22.57
N GLU A 22 -29.35 17.41 22.59
CA GLU A 22 -28.51 16.64 21.69
C GLU A 22 -29.24 15.37 21.24
N ASP A 23 -29.14 15.10 19.94
CA ASP A 23 -29.51 13.84 19.32
C ASP A 23 -28.89 12.68 20.10
N GLY A 24 -29.67 12.16 21.05
CA GLY A 24 -29.27 11.10 21.95
C GLY A 24 -28.96 9.85 21.15
N GLU A 25 -27.68 9.46 21.21
CA GLU A 25 -27.11 8.15 20.99
C GLU A 25 -28.15 7.01 21.02
N SER A 26 -28.66 6.62 19.85
CA SER A 26 -29.28 5.31 19.68
C SER A 26 -28.20 4.34 19.22
N SER A 27 -27.66 3.57 20.17
CA SER A 27 -26.98 2.28 19.96
C SER A 27 -25.94 2.20 18.81
N GLY A 28 -24.68 2.56 19.10
CA GLY A 28 -23.47 1.81 18.71
C GLY A 28 -23.13 1.46 17.25
N ARG A 29 -23.97 1.78 16.25
CA ARG A 29 -23.66 1.63 14.82
C ARG A 29 -24.11 2.89 14.11
N GLY A 30 -23.15 3.74 13.74
CA GLY A 30 -23.40 4.85 12.82
C GLY A 30 -24.03 4.34 11.52
N ASP A 31 -24.78 5.19 10.83
CA ASP A 31 -25.36 4.85 9.52
C ASP A 31 -24.25 4.40 8.56
N ALA A 32 -24.49 3.29 7.85
CA ALA A 32 -23.55 2.79 6.85
C ALA A 32 -23.38 3.80 5.71
N ASN A 33 -22.14 4.11 5.35
CA ASN A 33 -21.85 4.92 4.18
C ASN A 33 -22.10 4.08 2.91
N LEU A 34 -23.06 4.50 2.09
CA LEU A 34 -23.44 3.78 0.87
C LEU A 34 -23.12 4.60 -0.38
N GLY A 35 -22.69 3.90 -1.42
CA GLY A 35 -22.34 4.48 -2.72
C GLY A 35 -20.95 4.03 -3.16
N ILE A 36 -20.33 4.77 -4.09
CA ILE A 36 -18.98 4.45 -4.57
C ILE A 36 -18.00 5.34 -3.81
N CYS A 37 -17.15 4.70 -3.03
CA CYS A 37 -16.14 5.33 -2.20
C CYS A 37 -14.80 4.62 -2.34
N ASP A 38 -13.77 5.34 -1.95
CA ASP A 38 -12.43 4.82 -1.81
C ASP A 38 -11.82 5.33 -0.48
N GLY A 39 -11.06 4.47 0.19
CA GLY A 39 -10.58 4.70 1.54
C GLY A 39 -11.66 4.65 2.64
N ASP A 40 -11.27 4.94 3.87
CA ASP A 40 -12.17 4.99 5.03
C ASP A 40 -12.87 6.36 5.10
N VAL A 41 -14.07 6.41 4.52
CA VAL A 41 -14.92 7.59 4.48
C VAL A 41 -16.18 7.33 5.30
N SER A 42 -16.40 8.12 6.34
CA SER A 42 -17.57 7.96 7.20
C SER A 42 -18.83 8.57 6.56
N HIS A 43 -19.99 8.03 6.93
CA HIS A 43 -21.29 8.58 6.51
C HIS A 43 -21.49 10.03 6.99
N ALA A 44 -20.94 10.38 8.15
CA ALA A 44 -21.03 11.74 8.71
C ALA A 44 -20.28 12.75 7.85
N GLU A 45 -19.04 12.44 7.46
CA GLU A 45 -18.20 13.30 6.62
C GLU A 45 -18.86 13.62 5.27
N VAL A 46 -19.41 12.60 4.61
CA VAL A 46 -20.08 12.77 3.32
C VAL A 46 -21.36 13.59 3.47
N ASN A 47 -22.17 13.35 4.50
CA ASN A 47 -23.38 14.13 4.71
C ASN A 47 -23.08 15.59 5.05
N GLN A 48 -22.03 15.86 5.83
CA GLN A 48 -21.60 17.23 6.11
C GLN A 48 -21.22 17.94 4.80
N ALA A 49 -20.42 17.31 3.95
CA ALA A 49 -20.01 17.86 2.66
C ALA A 49 -21.22 18.10 1.73
N ILE A 50 -22.13 17.12 1.61
CA ILE A 50 -23.35 17.26 0.80
C ILE A 50 -24.27 18.35 1.35
N THR A 51 -24.35 18.53 2.67
CA THR A 51 -25.25 19.52 3.29
C THR A 51 -24.90 20.93 2.85
N VAL A 52 -23.61 21.28 2.85
CA VAL A 52 -23.13 22.64 2.51
C VAL A 52 -22.99 22.90 1.02
N ALA A 53 -22.94 21.85 0.18
CA ALA A 53 -22.73 22.00 -1.26
C ALA A 53 -23.97 22.54 -2.01
N ASP A 54 -23.76 23.23 -3.14
CA ASP A 54 -24.85 23.59 -4.05
C ASP A 54 -25.43 22.34 -4.72
N LYS A 55 -26.75 22.25 -4.77
CA LYS A 55 -27.49 21.05 -5.15
C LYS A 55 -28.64 21.38 -6.08
N ILE A 56 -28.78 20.59 -7.14
CA ILE A 56 -29.90 20.73 -8.08
C ILE A 56 -30.44 19.38 -8.52
N ILE A 57 -31.75 19.26 -8.62
CA ILE A 57 -32.40 18.02 -9.07
C ILE A 57 -32.23 17.90 -10.58
N LEU A 58 -31.59 16.81 -11.01
CA LEU A 58 -31.39 16.46 -12.42
C LEU A 58 -32.54 15.58 -12.94
N PHE A 59 -32.99 14.64 -12.13
CA PHE A 59 -34.06 13.70 -12.48
C PHE A 59 -34.94 13.37 -11.29
N GLY A 60 -36.19 13.04 -11.58
CA GLY A 60 -37.20 12.70 -10.58
C GLY A 60 -37.64 13.91 -9.77
N GLU A 61 -38.10 13.67 -8.55
CA GLU A 61 -38.51 14.70 -7.62
C GLU A 61 -37.99 14.35 -6.24
N GLN A 62 -37.43 15.35 -5.56
CA GLN A 62 -37.04 15.15 -4.18
C GLN A 62 -38.32 15.12 -3.34
N THR A 63 -38.67 13.94 -2.83
CA THR A 63 -39.73 13.83 -1.82
C THR A 63 -39.23 14.46 -0.52
N ARG A 64 -39.57 15.73 -0.26
CA ARG A 64 -39.37 16.38 1.04
C ARG A 64 -40.72 16.83 1.59
N LEU A 65 -40.91 16.58 2.89
CA LEU A 65 -41.15 17.62 3.90
C LEU A 65 -41.40 17.09 5.33
N PRO A 66 -41.95 15.88 5.61
CA PRO A 66 -42.26 15.53 7.00
C PRO A 66 -41.04 15.24 7.89
N TYR A 67 -39.98 14.64 7.32
CA TYR A 67 -38.85 14.11 8.10
C TYR A 67 -37.59 14.97 8.11
N PHE A 68 -37.55 16.02 7.29
CA PHE A 68 -36.44 16.98 7.22
C PHE A 68 -37.03 18.37 7.03
N PRO A 69 -37.58 18.99 8.09
CA PRO A 69 -38.31 20.26 7.99
C PRO A 69 -37.39 21.46 7.73
N ASP A 70 -36.13 21.40 8.17
CA ASP A 70 -35.15 22.50 8.05
C ASP A 70 -34.53 22.62 6.65
N ASP A 71 -34.96 21.75 5.74
CA ASP A 71 -34.30 21.50 4.48
C ASP A 71 -34.95 22.30 3.35
N SER A 72 -34.17 23.18 2.71
CA SER A 72 -34.66 24.01 1.60
C SER A 72 -35.13 23.16 0.41
N ARG A 73 -36.19 23.59 -0.29
CA ARG A 73 -36.62 22.93 -1.53
C ARG A 73 -35.56 23.14 -2.61
N LEU A 74 -35.03 22.05 -3.16
CA LEU A 74 -34.05 22.12 -4.23
C LEU A 74 -34.69 22.54 -5.56
N ALA A 75 -33.97 23.35 -6.34
CA ALA A 75 -34.34 23.65 -7.71
C ALA A 75 -34.25 22.38 -8.59
N LYS A 76 -35.02 22.36 -9.69
CA LYS A 76 -34.99 21.28 -10.68
C LYS A 76 -34.58 21.85 -12.04
N LEU A 77 -33.64 21.18 -12.70
CA LEU A 77 -33.22 21.56 -14.04
C LEU A 77 -34.40 21.42 -15.03
N HIS A 78 -34.51 22.38 -15.94
CA HIS A 78 -35.49 22.31 -17.02
C HIS A 78 -35.19 21.17 -17.99
N ALA A 79 -36.21 20.63 -18.65
CA ALA A 79 -36.05 19.48 -19.54
C ALA A 79 -35.11 19.71 -20.74
N GLY A 80 -34.93 20.97 -21.15
CA GLY A 80 -34.03 21.37 -22.23
C GLY A 80 -32.57 21.56 -21.81
N ASP A 81 -32.23 21.35 -20.53
CA ASP A 81 -30.86 21.55 -20.06
C ASP A 81 -29.90 20.59 -20.76
N PRO A 82 -28.72 21.03 -21.22
CA PRO A 82 -27.71 20.14 -21.75
C PRO A 82 -27.40 18.96 -20.82
N LEU A 83 -27.35 19.18 -19.50
CA LEU A 83 -27.10 18.12 -18.52
C LEU A 83 -28.27 17.14 -18.41
N VAL A 84 -29.51 17.63 -18.53
CA VAL A 84 -30.70 16.76 -18.55
C VAL A 84 -30.73 15.93 -19.82
N LEU A 85 -30.43 16.52 -20.97
CA LEU A 85 -30.33 15.81 -22.25
C LEU A 85 -29.21 14.76 -22.24
N LEU A 86 -28.05 15.10 -21.67
CA LEU A 86 -26.93 14.19 -21.44
C LEU A 86 -27.38 13.02 -20.54
N PHE A 87 -28.03 13.33 -19.42
CA PHE A 87 -28.55 12.33 -18.51
C PHE A 87 -29.55 11.39 -19.18
N TRP A 88 -30.43 11.87 -20.05
CA TRP A 88 -31.34 10.99 -20.80
C TRP A 88 -30.61 10.02 -21.72
N LYS A 89 -29.44 10.38 -22.26
CA LYS A 89 -28.60 9.44 -23.03
C LYS A 89 -28.01 8.36 -22.14
N VAL A 90 -27.58 8.71 -20.92
CA VAL A 90 -27.16 7.76 -19.87
C VAL A 90 -28.32 6.84 -19.48
N PHE A 91 -29.47 7.42 -19.17
CA PHE A 91 -30.65 6.69 -18.69
C PHE A 91 -31.15 5.66 -19.72
N LYS A 92 -31.04 5.96 -21.02
CA LYS A 92 -31.34 5.01 -22.11
C LYS A 92 -30.43 3.78 -22.15
N LYS A 93 -29.24 3.84 -21.55
CA LYS A 93 -28.32 2.70 -21.44
C LYS A 93 -28.70 1.75 -20.30
N ILE A 94 -29.50 2.21 -19.35
CA ILE A 94 -30.03 1.38 -18.26
C ILE A 94 -31.07 0.41 -18.85
N PRO A 95 -31.01 -0.90 -18.50
CA PRO A 95 -31.97 -1.88 -18.96
C PRO A 95 -33.42 -1.47 -18.68
N ASP A 96 -34.31 -1.70 -19.65
CA ASP A 96 -35.69 -1.19 -19.65
C ASP A 96 -36.45 -1.47 -18.34
N HIS A 97 -36.47 -2.71 -17.85
CA HIS A 97 -37.12 -3.07 -16.58
C HIS A 97 -36.64 -2.23 -15.38
N LEU A 98 -35.34 -1.96 -15.28
CA LEU A 98 -34.79 -1.17 -14.19
C LEU A 98 -35.11 0.31 -14.41
N ARG A 99 -35.03 0.79 -15.65
CA ARG A 99 -35.39 2.16 -16.02
C ARG A 99 -36.85 2.47 -15.68
N GLU A 100 -37.76 1.54 -15.95
CA GLU A 100 -39.18 1.64 -15.59
C GLU A 100 -39.39 1.68 -14.08
N ALA A 101 -38.69 0.83 -13.31
CA ALA A 101 -38.72 0.88 -11.85
C ALA A 101 -38.27 2.25 -11.31
N LEU A 102 -37.21 2.84 -11.89
CA LEU A 102 -36.71 4.16 -11.48
C LEU A 102 -37.68 5.30 -11.80
N LEU A 103 -38.52 5.13 -12.83
CA LEU A 103 -39.58 6.09 -13.17
C LEU A 103 -40.82 5.93 -12.28
N ALA A 104 -41.09 4.72 -11.79
CA ALA A 104 -42.25 4.40 -10.98
C ALA A 104 -42.07 4.80 -9.49
N VAL A 105 -40.83 4.76 -8.99
CA VAL A 105 -40.52 5.12 -7.61
C VAL A 105 -40.27 6.62 -7.48
N PRO A 106 -40.79 7.29 -6.43
CA PRO A 106 -40.53 8.71 -6.18
C PRO A 106 -39.12 8.90 -5.60
N LEU A 107 -38.12 8.78 -6.46
CA LEU A 107 -36.71 9.02 -6.18
C LEU A 107 -36.24 10.30 -6.87
N SER A 108 -35.09 10.80 -6.43
CA SER A 108 -34.38 11.89 -7.11
C SER A 108 -32.94 11.52 -7.41
N ILE A 109 -32.45 11.99 -8.55
CA ILE A 109 -31.02 12.05 -8.84
C ILE A 109 -30.64 13.51 -8.74
N THR A 110 -29.84 13.82 -7.72
CA THR A 110 -29.47 15.19 -7.37
C THR A 110 -28.01 15.41 -7.72
N LEU A 111 -27.76 16.42 -8.55
CA LEU A 111 -26.41 16.88 -8.84
C LEU A 111 -25.87 17.72 -7.70
N VAL A 112 -24.65 17.42 -7.30
CA VAL A 112 -23.84 18.26 -6.41
C VAL A 112 -22.88 19.07 -7.27
N ARG A 113 -23.02 20.40 -7.23
CA ARG A 113 -22.30 21.35 -8.08
C ARG A 113 -21.08 21.86 -7.34
N ASP A 114 -20.06 21.02 -7.30
CA ASP A 114 -18.76 21.32 -6.71
C ASP A 114 -17.65 21.03 -7.74
N GLU A 115 -16.49 21.64 -7.57
CA GLU A 115 -15.27 21.33 -8.32
C GLU A 115 -14.61 20.01 -7.88
N ASN A 116 -15.15 19.40 -6.83
CA ASN A 116 -14.68 18.16 -6.21
C ASN A 116 -15.69 17.01 -6.35
N LEU A 117 -15.28 15.83 -5.87
CA LEU A 117 -16.20 14.73 -5.58
C LEU A 117 -17.06 15.06 -4.33
N LEU A 118 -18.04 14.20 -3.98
CA LEU A 118 -18.96 14.47 -2.87
C LEU A 118 -18.23 14.66 -1.54
N PHE A 119 -17.16 13.90 -1.35
CA PHE A 119 -16.17 14.09 -0.32
C PHE A 119 -14.80 13.84 -0.93
N PHE A 120 -13.82 14.68 -0.62
CA PHE A 120 -12.46 14.52 -1.13
C PHE A 120 -11.44 15.04 -0.10
N ASP A 121 -10.67 14.10 0.45
CA ASP A 121 -9.51 14.40 1.29
C ASP A 121 -8.23 14.29 0.45
N HIS A 122 -7.97 13.10 -0.09
CA HIS A 122 -6.90 12.83 -1.06
C HIS A 122 -7.33 11.75 -2.05
N PHE A 123 -6.50 11.46 -3.05
CA PHE A 123 -6.92 10.60 -4.16
C PHE A 123 -7.24 9.15 -3.77
N ARG A 124 -6.72 8.63 -2.65
CA ARG A 124 -7.03 7.29 -2.09
C ARG A 124 -8.10 7.33 -0.99
N ARG A 125 -8.72 8.49 -0.74
CA ARG A 125 -9.76 8.70 0.27
C ARG A 125 -10.80 9.73 -0.20
N HIS A 126 -11.86 9.24 -0.84
CA HIS A 126 -12.87 10.08 -1.46
C HIS A 126 -14.22 9.35 -1.64
N GLN A 127 -15.31 10.12 -1.75
CA GLN A 127 -16.65 9.61 -2.08
C GLN A 127 -17.10 10.16 -3.43
N ALA A 128 -17.36 9.27 -4.39
CA ALA A 128 -17.79 9.64 -5.74
C ALA A 128 -19.31 9.62 -5.92
N LEU A 129 -20.02 8.70 -5.26
CA LEU A 129 -21.48 8.57 -5.32
C LEU A 129 -22.02 8.34 -3.92
N HIS A 130 -23.18 8.89 -3.57
CA HIS A 130 -23.77 8.67 -2.25
C HIS A 130 -25.28 8.43 -2.32
N ILE A 131 -25.80 7.58 -1.43
CA ILE A 131 -27.21 7.18 -1.41
C ILE A 131 -27.88 7.67 -0.13
N GLY A 132 -28.75 8.65 -0.27
CA GLY A 132 -29.65 9.08 0.79
C GLY A 132 -30.88 8.19 0.86
N ARG A 133 -30.81 7.07 1.59
CA ARG A 133 -31.90 6.07 1.74
C ARG A 133 -33.24 6.69 2.13
N ARG A 134 -33.29 7.41 3.26
CA ARG A 134 -34.51 8.09 3.75
C ARG A 134 -34.95 9.23 2.84
N ARG A 135 -33.99 9.87 2.15
CA ARG A 135 -34.22 10.96 1.20
C ARG A 135 -34.60 10.46 -0.20
N ARG A 136 -34.57 9.14 -0.45
CA ARG A 136 -34.79 8.53 -1.77
C ARG A 136 -33.94 9.19 -2.86
N THR A 137 -32.70 9.53 -2.53
CA THR A 137 -31.84 10.37 -3.37
C THR A 137 -30.53 9.69 -3.70
N ILE A 138 -30.14 9.72 -4.96
CA ILE A 138 -28.78 9.42 -5.42
C ILE A 138 -28.07 10.75 -5.66
N TYR A 139 -27.00 11.01 -4.92
CA TYR A 139 -26.16 12.19 -5.10
C TYR A 139 -25.03 11.88 -6.07
N LEU A 140 -24.91 12.71 -7.11
CA LEU A 140 -23.92 12.59 -8.17
C LEU A 140 -23.16 13.91 -8.32
N PRO A 141 -21.82 13.95 -8.20
CA PRO A 141 -21.03 15.12 -8.52
C PRO A 141 -21.14 15.49 -9.99
N GLN A 142 -21.32 16.78 -10.29
CA GLN A 142 -21.32 17.27 -11.67
C GLN A 142 -19.99 16.99 -12.37
N ILE A 143 -18.86 17.01 -11.66
CA ILE A 143 -17.53 16.73 -12.24
C ILE A 143 -17.45 15.34 -12.89
N LEU A 144 -18.19 14.33 -12.41
CA LEU A 144 -18.16 13.00 -13.02
C LEU A 144 -18.88 12.95 -14.37
N LEU A 145 -19.91 13.78 -14.56
CA LEU A 145 -20.58 13.92 -15.85
C LEU A 145 -19.65 14.58 -16.88
N ASN A 146 -19.01 15.68 -16.48
CA ASN A 146 -18.05 16.40 -17.33
C ASN A 146 -16.85 15.50 -17.66
N ALA A 147 -16.28 14.82 -16.65
CA ALA A 147 -15.13 13.93 -16.82
C ALA A 147 -15.40 12.75 -17.77
N ALA A 148 -16.64 12.26 -17.82
CA ALA A 148 -17.07 11.25 -18.78
C ALA A 148 -17.18 11.81 -20.20
N GLU A 149 -17.79 12.99 -20.35
CA GLU A 149 -17.94 13.68 -21.63
C GLU A 149 -16.59 14.07 -22.24
N ASP A 150 -15.70 14.68 -21.45
CA ASP A 150 -14.36 15.12 -21.88
C ASP A 150 -13.49 13.96 -22.38
N ARG A 151 -13.63 12.79 -21.77
CA ARG A 151 -12.88 11.58 -22.15
C ARG A 151 -13.53 10.82 -23.31
N GLY A 152 -14.65 11.33 -23.84
CA GLY A 152 -15.39 10.70 -24.93
C GLY A 152 -15.94 9.32 -24.56
N TYR A 153 -16.14 9.04 -23.26
CA TYR A 153 -16.66 7.75 -22.83
C TYR A 153 -18.12 7.58 -23.20
N ASP A 154 -18.51 6.34 -23.52
CA ASP A 154 -19.92 5.98 -23.69
C ASP A 154 -20.67 6.30 -22.39
N TYR A 155 -21.85 6.89 -22.52
CA TYR A 155 -22.82 7.16 -21.45
C TYR A 155 -23.10 5.94 -20.55
N TRP A 156 -22.76 4.74 -21.01
CA TRP A 156 -22.70 3.52 -20.21
C TRP A 156 -21.91 3.67 -18.89
N ALA A 157 -20.77 4.36 -18.87
CA ALA A 157 -19.95 4.44 -17.66
C ALA A 157 -20.71 5.13 -16.51
N ILE A 158 -21.42 6.21 -16.78
CA ILE A 158 -22.28 6.85 -15.77
C ILE A 158 -23.48 5.96 -15.44
N ALA A 159 -24.04 5.25 -16.43
CA ALA A 159 -25.17 4.35 -16.22
C ALA A 159 -24.81 3.21 -15.25
N GLU A 160 -23.58 2.74 -15.26
CA GLU A 160 -23.06 1.74 -14.32
C GLU A 160 -23.15 2.22 -12.87
N GLY A 161 -22.63 3.42 -12.57
CA GLY A 161 -22.73 4.00 -11.24
C GLY A 161 -24.18 4.23 -10.79
N LEU A 162 -25.06 4.60 -11.73
CA LEU A 162 -26.49 4.72 -11.46
C LEU A 162 -27.16 3.37 -11.22
N ILE A 163 -26.85 2.33 -11.98
CA ILE A 163 -27.35 0.97 -11.75
C ILE A 163 -26.92 0.50 -10.36
N TYR A 164 -25.64 0.67 -10.01
CA TYR A 164 -25.12 0.32 -8.69
C TYR A 164 -25.90 1.00 -7.56
N ALA A 165 -25.98 2.33 -7.61
CA ALA A 165 -26.61 3.11 -6.55
C ALA A 165 -28.12 2.87 -6.49
N SER A 166 -28.77 2.80 -7.64
CA SER A 166 -30.21 2.63 -7.70
C SER A 166 -30.68 1.24 -7.33
N TRP A 167 -29.90 0.19 -7.62
CA TRP A 167 -30.20 -1.17 -7.20
C TRP A 167 -30.34 -1.28 -5.69
N MET A 168 -29.32 -0.81 -4.95
CA MET A 168 -29.34 -0.80 -3.48
C MET A 168 -30.45 0.08 -2.91
N LEU A 169 -30.72 1.23 -3.54
CA LEU A 169 -31.79 2.12 -3.08
C LEU A 169 -33.17 1.48 -3.27
N LEU A 170 -33.42 0.86 -4.43
CA LEU A 170 -34.68 0.17 -4.71
C LEU A 170 -34.87 -1.05 -3.81
N ASP A 171 -33.80 -1.80 -3.50
CA ASP A 171 -33.84 -2.90 -2.53
C ASP A 171 -34.17 -2.41 -1.12
N TYR A 172 -33.57 -1.31 -0.67
CA TYR A 172 -33.93 -0.69 0.60
C TYR A 172 -35.41 -0.25 0.63
N LEU A 173 -35.91 0.34 -0.45
CA LEU A 173 -37.30 0.79 -0.53
C LEU A 173 -38.27 -0.40 -0.55
N LEU A 174 -37.95 -1.46 -1.29
CA LEU A 174 -38.70 -2.72 -1.25
C LEU A 174 -38.76 -3.28 0.18
N LEU A 175 -37.64 -3.25 0.91
CA LEU A 175 -37.58 -3.70 2.30
C LEU A 175 -38.50 -2.88 3.20
N VAL A 176 -38.44 -1.55 3.10
CA VAL A 176 -39.30 -0.62 3.87
C VAL A 176 -40.77 -0.82 3.52
N GLU A 177 -41.12 -1.00 2.25
CA GLU A 177 -42.49 -1.24 1.80
C GLU A 177 -43.03 -2.58 2.29
N VAL A 178 -42.22 -3.65 2.27
CA VAL A 178 -42.60 -4.96 2.82
C VAL A 178 -42.88 -4.87 4.31
N ILE A 179 -42.03 -4.16 5.07
CA ILE A 179 -42.23 -3.94 6.50
C ILE A 179 -43.51 -3.13 6.75
N GLY A 180 -43.72 -2.06 5.99
CA GLY A 180 -44.90 -1.20 6.13
C GLY A 180 -46.20 -1.94 5.79
N ALA A 181 -46.20 -2.73 4.71
CA ALA A 181 -47.33 -3.58 4.33
C ALA A 181 -47.61 -4.65 5.40
N TYR A 182 -46.58 -5.29 5.93
CA TYR A 182 -46.73 -6.22 7.05
C TYR A 182 -47.31 -5.53 8.29
N GLY A 183 -46.84 -4.32 8.64
CA GLY A 183 -47.37 -3.52 9.73
C GLY A 183 -48.86 -3.21 9.57
N GLN A 184 -49.32 -2.94 8.35
CA GLN A 184 -50.74 -2.74 8.03
C GLN A 184 -51.56 -4.03 8.15
N GLU A 185 -51.07 -5.15 7.59
CA GLU A 185 -51.72 -6.46 7.70
C GLU A 185 -51.78 -6.97 9.14
N ALA A 186 -50.72 -6.71 9.93
CA ALA A 186 -50.59 -7.11 11.32
C ALA A 186 -51.46 -6.28 12.28
N ARG A 187 -52.17 -5.24 11.81
CA ARG A 187 -53.08 -4.43 12.66
C ARG A 187 -54.15 -5.29 13.36
N SER A 188 -54.58 -6.39 12.74
CA SER A 188 -55.56 -7.33 13.29
C SER A 188 -54.94 -8.47 14.12
N LEU A 189 -53.61 -8.59 14.18
CA LEU A 189 -52.89 -9.67 14.85
C LEU A 189 -52.19 -9.19 16.13
N THR A 190 -52.47 -9.84 17.26
CA THR A 190 -51.81 -9.54 18.56
C THR A 190 -50.49 -10.28 18.74
N ARG A 191 -50.30 -11.39 18.04
CA ARG A 191 -49.06 -12.20 18.03
C ARG A 191 -48.82 -12.70 16.62
N GLY A 192 -47.61 -12.53 16.10
CA GLY A 192 -47.25 -12.98 14.77
C GLY A 192 -45.84 -12.52 14.38
N ARG A 193 -45.19 -13.33 13.55
CA ARG A 193 -43.95 -12.98 12.85
C ARG A 193 -44.24 -12.98 11.35
N LEU A 194 -43.45 -12.26 10.59
CA LEU A 194 -43.55 -12.28 9.14
C LEU A 194 -42.99 -13.62 8.62
N GLY A 195 -43.87 -14.62 8.44
CA GLY A 195 -43.51 -15.97 8.02
C GLY A 195 -43.09 -16.06 6.55
N GLU A 196 -42.31 -17.08 6.19
CA GLU A 196 -41.69 -17.22 4.86
C GLU A 196 -42.66 -17.10 3.68
N LEU A 197 -43.82 -17.76 3.73
CA LEU A 197 -44.81 -17.66 2.65
C LEU A 197 -45.36 -16.23 2.51
N GLN A 198 -45.54 -15.52 3.62
CA GLN A 198 -46.00 -14.14 3.63
C GLN A 198 -44.90 -13.19 3.15
N GLN A 199 -43.64 -13.43 3.53
CA GLN A 199 -42.48 -12.70 3.01
C GLN A 199 -42.45 -12.77 1.48
N ILE A 200 -42.46 -13.97 0.92
CA ILE A 200 -42.42 -14.18 -0.54
C ILE A 200 -43.62 -13.50 -1.22
N LYS A 201 -44.82 -13.60 -0.64
CA LYS A 201 -46.02 -12.95 -1.18
C LYS A 201 -45.88 -11.43 -1.22
N LEU A 202 -45.47 -10.80 -0.11
CA LEU A 202 -45.30 -9.34 -0.04
C LEU A 202 -44.16 -8.85 -0.92
N ILE A 203 -43.02 -9.54 -0.90
CA ILE A 203 -41.86 -9.21 -1.75
C ILE A 203 -42.27 -9.26 -3.23
N ARG A 204 -42.96 -10.32 -3.68
CA ARG A 204 -43.42 -10.41 -5.07
C ARG A 204 -44.43 -9.33 -5.45
N ALA A 205 -45.33 -8.97 -4.55
CA ALA A 205 -46.36 -7.97 -4.80
C ALA A 205 -45.80 -6.54 -4.88
N LEU A 206 -44.74 -6.25 -4.11
CA LEU A 206 -44.16 -4.91 -3.99
C LEU A 206 -42.89 -4.72 -4.84
N ASN A 207 -42.25 -5.80 -5.29
CA ASN A 207 -41.05 -5.73 -6.11
C ASN A 207 -41.31 -5.06 -7.46
N GLN A 208 -40.45 -4.09 -7.80
CA GLN A 208 -40.55 -3.34 -9.05
C GLN A 208 -39.37 -3.58 -10.00
N HIS A 209 -38.23 -4.07 -9.50
CA HIS A 209 -36.96 -4.07 -10.27
C HIS A 209 -36.26 -5.42 -10.35
N ARG A 210 -36.48 -6.35 -9.39
CA ARG A 210 -35.86 -7.68 -9.43
C ARG A 210 -36.61 -8.61 -10.37
N ARG A 211 -35.89 -9.38 -11.17
CA ARG A 211 -36.49 -10.35 -12.09
C ARG A 211 -36.88 -11.64 -11.38
N GLU A 212 -38.10 -12.11 -11.61
CA GLU A 212 -38.54 -13.44 -11.22
C GLU A 212 -38.16 -14.44 -12.35
N SER A 213 -37.76 -15.65 -11.96
CA SER A 213 -37.43 -16.75 -12.88
C SER A 213 -37.96 -18.06 -12.32
N GLU A 214 -38.41 -18.96 -13.20
CA GLU A 214 -38.80 -20.32 -12.82
C GLU A 214 -37.62 -21.13 -12.28
N ASP A 215 -36.42 -20.92 -12.84
CA ASP A 215 -35.18 -21.43 -12.27
C ASP A 215 -34.84 -20.64 -11.00
N PRO A 216 -34.87 -21.29 -9.80
CA PRO A 216 -34.62 -20.61 -8.54
C PRO A 216 -33.22 -20.02 -8.44
N LEU A 217 -32.22 -20.57 -9.14
CA LEU A 217 -30.84 -20.06 -9.14
C LEU A 217 -30.67 -18.77 -9.96
N ARG A 218 -31.68 -18.42 -10.76
CA ARG A 218 -31.71 -17.22 -11.61
C ARG A 218 -32.73 -16.18 -11.17
N SER A 219 -33.56 -16.50 -10.17
CA SER A 219 -34.60 -15.59 -9.66
C SER A 219 -33.98 -14.57 -8.69
N GLU A 220 -33.89 -13.31 -9.13
CA GLU A 220 -33.40 -12.20 -8.31
C GLU A 220 -34.36 -11.90 -7.16
N VAL A 221 -35.67 -12.17 -7.34
CA VAL A 221 -36.68 -12.05 -6.28
C VAL A 221 -36.43 -13.08 -5.18
N LYS A 222 -36.13 -14.33 -5.57
CA LYS A 222 -35.78 -15.38 -4.61
C LYS A 222 -34.48 -15.08 -3.89
N GLU A 223 -33.46 -14.59 -4.61
CA GLU A 223 -32.19 -14.14 -4.03
C GLU A 223 -32.43 -13.11 -2.91
N PHE A 224 -33.29 -12.12 -3.14
CA PHE A 224 -33.66 -11.12 -2.14
C PHE A 224 -34.38 -11.74 -0.93
N ALA A 225 -35.40 -12.58 -1.19
CA ALA A 225 -36.18 -13.23 -0.15
C ALA A 225 -35.30 -14.11 0.74
N ASP A 226 -34.43 -14.94 0.16
CA ASP A 226 -33.52 -15.82 0.88
C ASP A 226 -32.48 -15.02 1.68
N GLY A 227 -31.93 -13.94 1.12
CA GLY A 227 -30.92 -13.10 1.78
C GLY A 227 -31.45 -12.35 3.02
N TYR A 228 -32.71 -11.91 2.99
CA TYR A 228 -33.35 -11.22 4.10
C TYR A 228 -34.24 -12.10 4.98
N LYS A 229 -34.45 -13.37 4.63
CA LYS A 229 -35.38 -14.30 5.28
C LYS A 229 -35.32 -14.27 6.81
N THR A 230 -34.13 -14.49 7.36
CA THR A 230 -33.90 -14.56 8.81
C THR A 230 -34.15 -13.21 9.49
N ARG A 231 -33.79 -12.12 8.83
CA ARG A 231 -33.93 -10.75 9.36
C ARG A 231 -35.39 -10.31 9.38
N LEU A 232 -36.11 -10.54 8.28
CA LEU A 232 -37.55 -10.29 8.18
C LEU A 232 -38.36 -11.15 9.16
N TYR A 233 -37.94 -12.40 9.38
CA TYR A 233 -38.57 -13.27 10.39
C TYR A 233 -38.39 -12.75 11.82
N GLY A 234 -37.34 -11.96 12.08
CA GLY A 234 -37.11 -11.31 13.36
C GLY A 234 -38.11 -10.19 13.69
N ILE A 235 -38.78 -9.64 12.67
CA ILE A 235 -39.73 -8.54 12.86
C ILE A 235 -41.03 -9.07 13.47
N THR A 236 -41.43 -8.46 14.58
CA THR A 236 -42.68 -8.80 15.28
C THR A 236 -43.84 -7.94 14.78
N ALA A 237 -45.06 -8.48 14.86
CA ALA A 237 -46.28 -7.73 14.59
C ALA A 237 -46.43 -6.47 15.46
N VAL A 238 -45.87 -6.45 16.69
CA VAL A 238 -45.88 -5.26 17.54
C VAL A 238 -44.91 -4.21 16.99
N GLY A 239 -43.64 -4.58 16.78
CA GLY A 239 -42.63 -3.67 16.25
C GLY A 239 -43.03 -3.06 14.91
N ALA A 240 -43.52 -3.87 13.97
CA ALA A 240 -43.96 -3.38 12.65
C ALA A 240 -45.14 -2.39 12.70
N ARG A 241 -45.89 -2.31 13.81
CA ARG A 241 -47.00 -1.36 14.00
C ARG A 241 -46.58 -0.10 14.73
N SER A 242 -45.70 -0.24 15.72
CA SER A 242 -45.30 0.85 16.61
C SER A 242 -44.13 1.66 16.09
N GLU A 243 -43.25 1.04 15.30
CA GLU A 243 -42.04 1.68 14.79
C GLU A 243 -42.19 2.08 13.32
N ASP A 244 -41.53 3.19 12.95
CA ASP A 244 -41.47 3.64 11.57
C ASP A 244 -40.75 2.60 10.70
N SER A 245 -41.32 2.27 9.53
CA SER A 245 -40.78 1.22 8.66
C SER A 245 -39.38 1.54 8.15
N PHE A 246 -39.00 2.82 8.07
CA PHE A 246 -37.63 3.24 7.77
C PHE A 246 -36.64 2.91 8.90
N THR A 247 -37.05 3.02 10.16
CA THR A 247 -36.23 2.68 11.33
C THR A 247 -35.94 1.18 11.33
N LEU A 248 -36.99 0.35 11.25
CA LEU A 248 -36.84 -1.10 11.16
C LEU A 248 -36.04 -1.52 9.91
N GLY A 249 -36.34 -0.91 8.77
CA GLY A 249 -35.61 -1.15 7.52
C GLY A 249 -34.13 -0.82 7.67
N ARG A 250 -33.78 0.27 8.36
CA ARG A 250 -32.38 0.64 8.64
C ARG A 250 -31.67 -0.41 9.49
N GLU A 251 -32.32 -0.94 10.51
CA GLU A 251 -31.75 -1.93 11.43
C GLU A 251 -31.46 -3.28 10.76
N ILE A 252 -32.36 -3.72 9.86
CA ILE A 252 -32.21 -5.01 9.20
C ILE A 252 -31.46 -4.95 7.87
N PHE A 253 -31.29 -3.77 7.27
CA PHE A 253 -30.54 -3.60 6.02
C PHE A 253 -29.08 -4.07 6.18
N SER A 254 -28.57 -4.82 5.21
CA SER A 254 -27.20 -5.35 5.23
C SER A 254 -26.37 -4.74 4.10
N PRO A 255 -25.55 -3.71 4.38
CA PRO A 255 -24.71 -3.07 3.37
C PRO A 255 -23.86 -4.05 2.57
N GLU A 256 -23.28 -5.05 3.25
CA GLU A 256 -22.35 -6.00 2.64
C GLU A 256 -23.03 -6.87 1.56
N LEU A 257 -24.27 -7.26 1.82
CA LEU A 257 -25.07 -8.09 0.91
C LEU A 257 -25.62 -7.25 -0.25
N GLU A 258 -25.98 -6.00 0.01
CA GLU A 258 -26.50 -5.06 -0.99
C GLU A 258 -25.42 -4.60 -1.97
N GLU A 259 -24.22 -4.28 -1.46
CA GLU A 259 -23.07 -3.96 -2.30
C GLU A 259 -22.68 -5.14 -3.17
N LYS A 260 -22.70 -6.36 -2.62
CA LYS A 260 -22.45 -7.58 -3.38
C LYS A 260 -23.47 -7.76 -4.50
N TRP A 261 -24.76 -7.68 -4.20
CA TRP A 261 -25.80 -7.85 -5.22
C TRP A 261 -25.78 -6.77 -6.29
N ALA A 262 -25.50 -5.53 -5.92
CA ALA A 262 -25.34 -4.44 -6.89
C ALA A 262 -24.14 -4.70 -7.81
N ARG A 263 -22.99 -5.17 -7.28
CA ARG A 263 -21.83 -5.58 -8.09
C ARG A 263 -22.14 -6.77 -9.00
N ASP A 264 -22.81 -7.80 -8.47
CA ASP A 264 -23.22 -8.98 -9.24
C ASP A 264 -24.20 -8.59 -10.36
N LYS A 265 -25.16 -7.69 -10.09
CA LYS A 265 -26.11 -7.17 -11.08
C LYS A 265 -25.38 -6.41 -12.19
N MET A 266 -24.43 -5.55 -11.84
CA MET A 266 -23.61 -4.85 -12.83
C MET A 266 -22.82 -5.84 -13.70
N GLU A 267 -22.22 -6.87 -13.09
CA GLU A 267 -21.50 -7.90 -13.83
C GLU A 267 -22.42 -8.66 -14.80
N ARG A 268 -23.62 -9.04 -14.37
CA ARG A 268 -24.62 -9.68 -15.23
C ARG A 268 -25.00 -8.78 -16.41
N ILE A 269 -25.28 -7.50 -16.17
CA ILE A 269 -25.65 -6.55 -17.23
C ILE A 269 -24.46 -6.35 -18.19
N ALA A 270 -23.26 -6.11 -17.69
CA ALA A 270 -22.07 -5.93 -18.52
C ALA A 270 -21.82 -7.15 -19.43
N GLN A 271 -22.02 -8.37 -18.91
CA GLN A 271 -21.93 -9.61 -19.72
C GLN A 271 -23.02 -9.68 -20.80
N ILE A 272 -24.28 -9.42 -20.44
CA ILE A 272 -25.42 -9.52 -21.38
C ILE A 272 -25.28 -8.54 -22.55
N PHE A 273 -24.85 -7.32 -22.27
CA PHE A 273 -24.76 -6.26 -23.27
C PHE A 273 -23.36 -6.10 -23.87
N ASN A 274 -22.44 -7.02 -23.53
CA ASN A 274 -21.04 -7.00 -23.94
C ASN A 274 -20.35 -5.65 -23.69
N PHE A 275 -20.73 -4.99 -22.59
CA PHE A 275 -20.13 -3.73 -22.19
C PHE A 275 -18.83 -3.97 -21.41
N PRO A 276 -17.87 -3.03 -21.47
CA PRO A 276 -16.69 -3.07 -20.61
C PRO A 276 -17.12 -3.11 -19.13
N LYS A 277 -16.79 -4.21 -18.44
CA LYS A 277 -17.19 -4.52 -17.04
C LYS A 277 -16.50 -3.59 -16.04
N MET A 278 -17.14 -2.67 -15.31
CA MET A 278 -16.52 -1.76 -14.31
C MET A 278 -15.17 -1.14 -14.72
N PHE A 279 -15.01 -1.07 -16.04
CA PHE A 279 -13.86 -0.70 -16.86
C PHE A 279 -13.34 0.71 -16.63
N LEU A 280 -14.34 1.59 -16.58
CA LEU A 280 -14.26 2.93 -17.13
C LEU A 280 -14.83 3.95 -16.14
N PHE A 281 -15.87 3.59 -15.38
CA PHE A 281 -16.44 4.55 -14.44
C PHE A 281 -15.56 4.73 -13.20
N ASP A 282 -15.23 3.65 -12.50
CA ASP A 282 -14.42 3.74 -11.29
C ASP A 282 -12.96 4.10 -11.61
N ARG A 283 -12.31 3.34 -12.51
CA ARG A 283 -10.91 3.55 -12.90
C ARG A 283 -10.69 4.85 -13.68
N ASP A 284 -11.41 5.04 -14.78
CA ASP A 284 -11.05 6.08 -15.75
C ASP A 284 -11.72 7.42 -15.47
N ILE A 285 -12.90 7.41 -14.84
CA ILE A 285 -13.66 8.62 -14.52
C ILE A 285 -13.47 9.02 -13.06
N ILE A 286 -13.79 8.15 -12.08
CA ILE A 286 -13.70 8.48 -10.66
C ILE A 286 -12.24 8.65 -10.22
N HIS A 287 -11.40 7.63 -10.37
CA HIS A 287 -9.99 7.71 -9.98
C HIS A 287 -9.23 8.70 -10.88
N GLY A 288 -9.60 8.79 -12.16
CA GLY A 288 -9.12 9.82 -13.06
C GLY A 288 -9.42 11.25 -12.56
N ALA A 289 -10.66 11.51 -12.13
CA ALA A 289 -11.07 12.80 -11.57
C ALA A 289 -10.41 13.05 -10.20
N ALA A 290 -10.39 12.05 -9.31
CA ALA A 290 -9.74 12.14 -8.00
C ALA A 290 -8.26 12.50 -8.14
N ARG A 291 -7.54 11.85 -9.07
CA ARG A 291 -6.14 12.16 -9.37
C ARG A 291 -5.97 13.57 -9.94
N GLN A 292 -6.86 14.01 -10.84
CA GLN A 292 -6.83 15.38 -11.37
C GLN A 292 -7.11 16.43 -10.29
N ILE A 293 -8.03 16.17 -9.36
CA ILE A 293 -8.29 17.03 -8.20
C ILE A 293 -7.04 17.12 -7.32
N ALA A 294 -6.43 15.97 -6.99
CA ALA A 294 -5.19 15.94 -6.20
C ALA A 294 -4.08 16.77 -6.85
N LEU A 295 -3.83 16.56 -8.14
CA LEU A 295 -2.81 17.31 -8.89
C LEU A 295 -3.10 18.82 -8.92
N ARG A 296 -4.35 19.24 -9.13
CA ARG A 296 -4.74 20.67 -9.07
C ARG A 296 -4.52 21.29 -7.69
N ARG A 297 -4.70 20.50 -6.62
CA ARG A 297 -4.45 20.93 -5.23
C ARG A 297 -2.97 20.84 -4.83
N GLY A 298 -2.07 20.42 -5.71
CA GLY A 298 -0.67 20.18 -5.38
C GLY A 298 -0.47 19.05 -4.36
N GLN A 299 -1.47 18.17 -4.21
CA GLN A 299 -1.35 16.98 -3.38
C GLN A 299 -0.47 15.96 -4.08
N GLU A 300 0.32 15.27 -3.28
CA GLU A 300 1.15 14.20 -3.79
C GLU A 300 0.31 12.97 -4.14
N VAL A 301 0.64 12.38 -5.28
CA VAL A 301 -0.05 11.20 -5.82
C VAL A 301 0.80 9.94 -5.73
N GLU A 302 2.10 10.07 -5.50
CA GLU A 302 2.98 8.93 -5.31
C GLU A 302 2.78 8.33 -3.91
N PRO A 303 2.87 7.00 -3.76
CA PRO A 303 2.70 6.36 -2.47
C PRO A 303 3.85 6.74 -1.51
N ARG A 304 3.52 7.17 -0.30
CA ARG A 304 4.50 7.49 0.76
C ARG A 304 4.50 6.52 1.94
N SER A 305 3.47 5.69 2.02
CA SER A 305 3.28 4.72 3.10
C SER A 305 2.98 3.32 2.57
N PHE A 306 3.16 2.31 3.41
CA PHE A 306 2.74 0.95 3.08
C PHE A 306 1.24 0.88 2.75
N ALA A 307 0.42 1.64 3.46
CA ALA A 307 -1.02 1.70 3.23
C ALA A 307 -1.34 2.21 1.81
N ASP A 308 -0.60 3.24 1.34
CA ASP A 308 -0.71 3.74 -0.03
C ASP A 308 -0.35 2.69 -1.07
N VAL A 309 0.78 1.99 -0.89
CA VAL A 309 1.25 0.96 -1.84
C VAL A 309 0.29 -0.22 -1.89
N LEU A 310 -0.23 -0.65 -0.73
CA LEU A 310 -1.21 -1.73 -0.66
C LEU A 310 -2.54 -1.33 -1.31
N HIS A 311 -2.95 -0.08 -1.12
CA HIS A 311 -4.12 0.49 -1.78
C HIS A 311 -3.93 0.49 -3.31
N ASP A 312 -2.84 1.06 -3.82
CA ASP A 312 -2.55 1.12 -5.27
C ASP A 312 -2.48 -0.28 -5.89
N TYR A 313 -1.97 -1.28 -5.15
CA TYR A 313 -1.96 -2.67 -5.60
C TYR A 313 -3.37 -3.28 -5.68
N ARG A 314 -4.20 -3.05 -4.66
CA ARG A 314 -5.60 -3.51 -4.66
C ARG A 314 -6.39 -2.85 -5.79
N ASP A 315 -6.12 -1.59 -6.05
CA ASP A 315 -6.65 -0.86 -7.19
C ASP A 315 -6.20 -1.47 -8.50
N ALA A 316 -4.91 -1.73 -8.68
CA ALA A 316 -4.41 -2.36 -9.88
C ALA A 316 -4.99 -3.79 -10.09
N LEU A 317 -5.28 -4.55 -9.03
CA LEU A 317 -5.97 -5.84 -9.14
C LEU A 317 -7.47 -5.70 -9.45
N ARG A 318 -8.14 -4.75 -8.79
CA ARG A 318 -9.54 -4.37 -9.11
C ARG A 318 -9.62 -3.91 -10.57
N PHE A 319 -8.56 -3.24 -11.03
CA PHE A 319 -8.45 -2.59 -12.32
C PHE A 319 -7.73 -3.40 -13.41
N ASP A 320 -7.36 -4.65 -13.15
CA ASP A 320 -6.79 -5.49 -14.18
C ASP A 320 -7.10 -6.96 -13.88
N ARG A 321 -8.22 -7.47 -14.43
CA ARG A 321 -8.63 -8.88 -14.24
C ARG A 321 -7.65 -9.86 -14.87
N HIS A 322 -6.94 -9.44 -15.92
CA HIS A 322 -5.96 -10.25 -16.64
C HIS A 322 -4.66 -9.47 -16.81
N PRO A 323 -3.93 -9.26 -15.71
CA PRO A 323 -2.78 -8.38 -15.71
C PRO A 323 -1.71 -8.89 -16.65
N LEU A 324 -1.12 -7.94 -17.39
CA LEU A 324 0.05 -8.21 -18.20
C LEU A 324 1.15 -8.83 -17.33
N MET A 325 1.79 -9.87 -17.84
CA MET A 325 2.93 -10.48 -17.18
C MET A 325 4.18 -9.62 -17.43
N THR A 326 5.00 -9.43 -16.40
CA THR A 326 6.27 -8.72 -16.46
C THR A 326 7.36 -9.51 -15.72
N THR A 327 8.61 -9.14 -15.92
CA THR A 327 9.74 -9.76 -15.24
C THR A 327 10.09 -8.97 -13.99
N LEU A 328 10.15 -9.65 -12.83
CA LEU A 328 10.67 -9.11 -11.58
C LEU A 328 11.82 -10.01 -11.10
N GLY A 329 13.03 -9.47 -11.08
CA GLY A 329 14.24 -10.26 -10.87
C GLY A 329 14.40 -11.36 -11.93
N LYS A 330 14.29 -12.62 -11.52
CA LYS A 330 14.39 -13.80 -12.42
C LYS A 330 13.05 -14.48 -12.71
N ARG A 331 11.92 -13.88 -12.31
CA ARG A 331 10.60 -14.52 -12.39
C ARG A 331 9.64 -13.68 -13.22
N LEU A 332 8.76 -14.38 -13.92
CA LEU A 332 7.61 -13.77 -14.57
C LEU A 332 6.46 -13.66 -13.54
N VAL A 333 5.95 -12.46 -13.33
CA VAL A 333 4.89 -12.14 -12.36
C VAL A 333 3.87 -11.17 -12.97
N PRO A 334 2.63 -11.11 -12.46
CA PRO A 334 1.69 -10.06 -12.85
C PRO A 334 2.26 -8.66 -12.61
N LYS A 335 2.06 -7.74 -13.57
CA LYS A 335 2.55 -6.35 -13.48
C LYS A 335 2.14 -5.62 -12.18
N PRO A 336 0.88 -5.67 -11.71
CA PRO A 336 0.50 -5.08 -10.42
C PRO A 336 1.37 -5.56 -9.27
N ARG A 337 1.69 -6.86 -9.26
CA ARG A 337 2.51 -7.47 -8.21
C ARG A 337 3.96 -7.00 -8.31
N ALA A 338 4.52 -6.87 -9.51
CA ALA A 338 5.87 -6.33 -9.68
C ALA A 338 5.96 -4.90 -9.16
N VAL A 339 5.04 -4.03 -9.57
CA VAL A 339 4.98 -2.63 -9.15
C VAL A 339 4.83 -2.52 -7.63
N PHE A 340 3.94 -3.31 -7.03
CA PHE A 340 3.80 -3.36 -5.57
C PHE A 340 5.12 -3.68 -4.87
N MET A 341 5.86 -4.69 -5.34
CA MET A 341 7.12 -5.09 -4.72
C MET A 341 8.21 -4.04 -4.87
N GLU A 342 8.29 -3.39 -6.04
CA GLU A 342 9.24 -2.31 -6.29
C GLU A 342 8.93 -1.08 -5.43
N GLN A 343 7.66 -0.66 -5.35
CA GLN A 343 7.24 0.46 -4.51
C GLN A 343 7.41 0.15 -3.03
N LEU A 344 7.08 -1.08 -2.59
CA LEU A 344 7.29 -1.53 -1.21
C LEU A 344 8.76 -1.39 -0.80
N LEU A 345 9.68 -1.80 -1.68
CA LEU A 345 11.12 -1.64 -1.45
C LEU A 345 11.62 -0.21 -1.61
N GLY A 346 10.99 0.57 -2.48
CA GLY A 346 11.24 2.01 -2.58
C GLY A 346 10.98 2.74 -1.26
N LEU A 347 10.05 2.25 -0.45
CA LEU A 347 9.78 2.76 0.90
C LEU A 347 10.75 2.27 1.99
N GLY A 348 11.72 1.41 1.65
CA GLY A 348 12.76 0.94 2.57
C GLY A 348 12.20 0.22 3.81
N GLU A 349 12.75 0.60 4.97
CA GLU A 349 12.37 0.10 6.29
C GLU A 349 10.86 0.23 6.55
N ARG A 350 10.28 1.40 6.28
CA ARG A 350 8.87 1.69 6.54
C ARG A 350 7.93 0.82 5.72
N GLY A 351 8.31 0.55 4.48
CA GLY A 351 7.56 -0.35 3.59
C GLY A 351 7.53 -1.77 4.14
N LEU A 352 8.71 -2.34 4.43
CA LEU A 352 8.83 -3.71 4.94
C LEU A 352 8.16 -3.87 6.32
N ARG A 353 8.33 -2.90 7.23
CA ARG A 353 7.64 -2.89 8.52
C ARG A 353 6.13 -2.95 8.35
N GLY A 354 5.57 -2.01 7.57
CA GLY A 354 4.13 -1.97 7.32
C GLY A 354 3.60 -3.26 6.70
N PHE A 355 4.38 -3.90 5.81
CA PHE A 355 4.02 -5.21 5.27
C PHE A 355 3.92 -6.29 6.33
N PHE A 356 4.90 -6.43 7.22
CA PHE A 356 4.91 -7.47 8.24
C PHE A 356 3.85 -7.20 9.33
N GLU A 357 3.63 -5.94 9.71
CA GLU A 357 2.53 -5.55 10.61
C GLU A 357 1.17 -5.89 10.00
N SER A 358 0.99 -5.60 8.71
CA SER A 358 -0.23 -5.92 7.97
C SER A 358 -0.42 -7.43 7.78
N TYR A 359 0.66 -8.18 7.55
CA TYR A 359 0.64 -9.64 7.49
C TYR A 359 0.24 -10.24 8.86
N ARG A 360 0.73 -9.66 9.96
CA ARG A 360 0.35 -10.03 11.34
C ARG A 360 -1.13 -9.80 11.61
N ALA A 361 -1.65 -8.65 11.18
CA ALA A 361 -3.06 -8.29 11.32
C ALA A 361 -4.02 -9.13 10.45
N ASP A 362 -3.50 -10.09 9.68
CA ASP A 362 -4.25 -10.89 8.70
C ASP A 362 -5.04 -10.03 7.70
N ASN A 363 -4.44 -8.92 7.29
CA ASN A 363 -5.08 -8.03 6.32
C ASN A 363 -5.31 -8.78 5.00
N PRO A 364 -6.54 -8.71 4.44
CA PRO A 364 -6.91 -9.47 3.23
C PRO A 364 -5.93 -9.25 2.07
N GLY A 365 -5.52 -10.35 1.44
CA GLY A 365 -4.62 -10.38 0.29
C GLY A 365 -3.12 -10.23 0.60
N VAL A 366 -2.74 -9.88 1.83
CA VAL A 366 -1.32 -9.69 2.20
C VAL A 366 -0.60 -11.03 2.39
N ARG A 367 -1.30 -12.05 2.90
CA ARG A 367 -0.73 -13.41 3.03
C ARG A 367 -0.26 -13.99 1.70
N ASP A 368 -1.02 -13.76 0.62
CA ASP A 368 -0.69 -14.25 -0.72
C ASP A 368 0.54 -13.56 -1.32
N LEU A 369 0.91 -12.39 -0.78
CA LEU A 369 2.08 -11.61 -1.19
C LEU A 369 3.36 -12.01 -0.44
N MET A 370 3.26 -12.73 0.68
CA MET A 370 4.42 -13.10 1.51
C MET A 370 5.45 -13.91 0.73
N HIS A 371 5.03 -15.00 0.09
CA HIS A 371 5.94 -15.84 -0.67
C HIS A 371 6.55 -15.10 -1.90
N PRO A 372 5.76 -14.36 -2.70
CA PRO A 372 6.31 -13.51 -3.74
C PRO A 372 7.33 -12.47 -3.25
N LEU A 373 7.04 -11.75 -2.16
CA LEU A 373 7.95 -10.76 -1.57
C LEU A 373 9.25 -11.45 -1.15
N TRP A 374 9.14 -12.53 -0.39
CA TRP A 374 10.29 -13.29 0.06
C TRP A 374 11.20 -13.72 -1.10
N MET A 375 10.60 -14.29 -2.14
CA MET A 375 11.37 -14.73 -3.31
C MET A 375 12.03 -13.55 -4.02
N TYR A 376 11.37 -12.39 -4.08
CA TYR A 376 11.93 -11.18 -4.67
C TYR A 376 13.12 -10.64 -3.86
N LEU A 377 13.00 -10.53 -2.53
CA LEU A 377 14.11 -10.15 -1.63
C LEU A 377 15.34 -11.06 -1.84
N CYS A 378 15.12 -12.37 -1.98
CA CYS A 378 16.20 -13.32 -2.27
C CYS A 378 16.88 -13.07 -3.62
N THR A 379 16.17 -12.53 -4.62
CA THR A 379 16.81 -12.16 -5.90
C THR A 379 17.71 -10.93 -5.78
N LEU A 380 17.37 -10.03 -4.86
CA LEU A 380 18.08 -8.79 -4.58
C LEU A 380 19.24 -8.96 -3.58
N SER A 381 19.47 -10.18 -3.10
CA SER A 381 20.52 -10.48 -2.13
C SER A 381 21.55 -11.44 -2.69
N SER A 382 22.80 -11.21 -2.33
CA SER A 382 23.89 -12.15 -2.48
C SER A 382 24.00 -13.15 -1.32
N ASP A 383 23.23 -12.96 -0.23
CA ASP A 383 22.98 -13.90 0.88
C ASP A 383 21.49 -14.28 1.01
N PRO A 384 20.91 -15.06 0.06
CA PRO A 384 19.51 -15.49 0.16
C PRO A 384 19.21 -16.24 1.45
N ALA A 385 20.12 -17.07 1.96
CA ALA A 385 19.93 -17.82 3.20
C ALA A 385 19.75 -16.90 4.42
N GLY A 386 20.51 -15.80 4.48
CA GLY A 386 20.29 -14.75 5.46
C GLY A 386 18.90 -14.15 5.36
N ILE A 387 18.46 -13.77 4.15
CA ILE A 387 17.09 -13.29 3.91
C ILE A 387 16.05 -14.31 4.38
N PHE A 388 16.22 -15.61 4.06
CA PHE A 388 15.34 -16.69 4.50
C PHE A 388 15.15 -16.72 6.02
N SER A 389 16.25 -16.66 6.77
CA SER A 389 16.22 -16.66 8.23
C SER A 389 15.49 -15.45 8.80
N ARG A 390 15.74 -14.24 8.25
CA ARG A 390 15.20 -12.99 8.79
C ARG A 390 13.71 -12.81 8.47
N VAL A 391 13.30 -13.11 7.24
CA VAL A 391 11.87 -13.17 6.88
C VAL A 391 11.14 -14.19 7.73
N GLY A 392 11.77 -15.34 8.02
CA GLY A 392 11.25 -16.33 8.97
C GLY A 392 11.02 -15.76 10.37
N ARG A 393 11.98 -14.98 10.90
CA ARG A 393 11.83 -14.27 12.18
C ARG A 393 10.71 -13.24 12.15
N CYS A 394 10.63 -12.37 11.14
CA CYS A 394 9.53 -11.41 11.00
C CYS A 394 8.15 -12.10 10.97
N ARG A 395 8.05 -13.30 10.35
CA ARG A 395 6.82 -14.11 10.35
C ARG A 395 6.50 -14.71 11.72
N ALA A 396 7.51 -15.09 12.50
CA ALA A 396 7.37 -15.72 13.81
C ALA A 396 7.04 -14.69 14.92
N VAL A 397 7.77 -13.57 14.94
CA VAL A 397 7.63 -12.46 15.90
C VAL A 397 6.22 -11.85 15.86
N GLY A 398 5.53 -11.96 14.72
CA GLY A 398 4.13 -11.60 14.57
C GLY A 398 3.16 -12.29 15.56
N ARG A 399 3.56 -13.34 16.29
CA ARG A 399 2.71 -13.98 17.30
C ARG A 399 2.91 -13.47 18.74
N GLN A 400 3.96 -12.70 19.03
CA GLN A 400 4.39 -12.41 20.42
C GLN A 400 4.64 -10.92 20.77
N GLN A 401 4.43 -9.96 19.85
CA GLN A 401 4.61 -8.51 20.10
C GLN A 401 6.00 -8.15 20.66
N LEU A 402 7.06 -8.42 19.88
CA LEU A 402 8.43 -8.04 20.22
C LEU A 402 8.96 -7.06 19.16
N ASP A 403 8.73 -5.76 19.38
CA ASP A 403 9.10 -4.70 18.42
C ASP A 403 10.62 -4.66 18.19
N ALA A 404 11.43 -4.81 19.24
CA ALA A 404 12.89 -4.88 19.15
C ALA A 404 13.40 -6.06 18.29
N GLU A 405 12.77 -7.23 18.36
CA GLU A 405 13.14 -8.38 17.51
C GLU A 405 12.75 -8.16 16.04
N THR A 406 11.70 -7.37 15.80
CA THR A 406 11.27 -6.99 14.45
C THR A 406 12.27 -6.02 13.83
N ASP A 407 12.72 -5.03 14.60
CA ASP A 407 13.70 -4.02 14.17
C ASP A 407 15.03 -4.68 13.79
N GLY A 408 15.54 -5.58 14.63
CA GLY A 408 16.74 -6.36 14.33
C GLY A 408 16.56 -7.21 13.07
N ALA A 409 15.45 -7.93 12.93
CA ALA A 409 15.20 -8.74 11.73
C ALA A 409 15.08 -7.90 10.45
N LEU A 410 14.45 -6.73 10.50
CA LEU A 410 14.34 -5.78 9.39
C LEU A 410 15.69 -5.19 9.00
N ALA A 411 16.49 -4.73 9.97
CA ALA A 411 17.86 -4.27 9.73
C ALA A 411 18.70 -5.36 9.06
N GLY A 412 18.56 -6.61 9.52
CA GLY A 412 19.20 -7.77 8.94
C GLY A 412 18.76 -8.08 7.50
N ILE A 413 17.53 -7.72 7.11
CA ILE A 413 17.05 -7.80 5.71
C ILE A 413 17.70 -6.68 4.90
N LEU A 414 17.54 -5.41 5.32
CA LEU A 414 17.98 -4.23 4.56
C LEU A 414 19.48 -4.28 4.23
N VAL A 415 20.33 -4.60 5.21
CA VAL A 415 21.79 -4.68 5.00
C VAL A 415 22.18 -5.77 3.99
N ARG A 416 21.31 -6.75 3.75
CA ARG A 416 21.53 -7.89 2.83
C ARG A 416 20.94 -7.67 1.43
N LEU A 417 20.26 -6.56 1.15
CA LEU A 417 19.70 -6.27 -0.17
C LEU A 417 20.72 -5.60 -1.11
N ASP A 418 21.95 -6.12 -1.14
CA ASP A 418 23.12 -5.55 -1.83
C ASP A 418 22.98 -5.40 -3.36
N ARG A 419 21.94 -6.00 -3.96
CA ARG A 419 21.63 -5.86 -5.39
C ARG A 419 20.42 -4.97 -5.66
N ALA A 420 19.83 -4.35 -4.63
CA ALA A 420 18.76 -3.38 -4.80
C ALA A 420 19.31 -2.07 -5.41
N PRO A 421 18.58 -1.42 -6.33
CA PRO A 421 19.03 -0.17 -6.95
C PRO A 421 19.18 0.99 -5.95
N ASN A 422 18.41 0.97 -4.85
CA ASN A 422 18.44 1.94 -3.75
C ASN A 422 19.12 1.40 -2.47
N TYR A 423 20.05 0.45 -2.62
CA TYR A 423 20.72 -0.21 -1.47
C TYR A 423 21.40 0.79 -0.52
N SER A 424 22.07 1.83 -1.04
CA SER A 424 22.75 2.84 -0.22
C SER A 424 21.79 3.57 0.72
N ASP A 425 20.59 3.91 0.23
CA ASP A 425 19.57 4.60 1.01
C ASP A 425 19.00 3.66 2.09
N MET A 426 18.67 2.43 1.71
CA MET A 426 18.19 1.40 2.65
C MET A 426 19.17 1.13 3.78
N VAL A 427 20.48 1.16 3.49
CA VAL A 427 21.51 0.95 4.51
C VAL A 427 21.64 2.16 5.44
N ALA A 428 21.54 3.38 4.91
CA ALA A 428 21.56 4.59 5.73
C ALA A 428 20.40 4.62 6.75
N GLU A 429 19.24 4.05 6.39
CA GLU A 429 18.11 3.91 7.31
C GLU A 429 18.44 3.02 8.52
N VAL A 430 19.29 2.00 8.37
CA VAL A 430 19.67 1.07 9.45
C VAL A 430 20.33 1.80 10.63
N VAL A 431 21.06 2.88 10.37
CA VAL A 431 21.69 3.71 11.42
C VAL A 431 20.64 4.25 12.40
N SER A 432 19.46 4.60 11.89
CA SER A 432 18.36 5.19 12.68
C SER A 432 17.54 4.16 13.47
N MET A 433 17.78 2.85 13.27
CA MET A 433 17.01 1.76 13.89
C MET A 433 17.52 1.35 15.30
N GLY A 434 18.54 2.02 15.83
CA GLY A 434 18.96 1.89 17.24
C GLY A 434 19.61 0.55 17.62
N ASP A 435 19.51 0.18 18.90
CA ASP A 435 20.30 -0.92 19.48
C ASP A 435 19.96 -2.29 18.90
N ALA A 436 18.71 -2.56 18.55
CA ALA A 436 18.30 -3.82 17.92
C ALA A 436 18.98 -4.05 16.57
N ALA A 437 19.15 -2.99 15.77
CA ALA A 437 19.92 -3.05 14.54
C ALA A 437 21.41 -3.28 14.81
N ARG A 438 21.98 -2.59 15.81
CA ARG A 438 23.37 -2.80 16.24
C ARG A 438 23.62 -4.26 16.62
N GLU A 439 22.76 -4.86 17.44
CA GLU A 439 22.87 -6.26 17.85
C GLU A 439 22.80 -7.22 16.65
N GLU A 440 21.88 -6.99 15.72
CA GLU A 440 21.79 -7.82 14.50
C GLU A 440 23.03 -7.68 13.61
N LEU A 441 23.56 -6.46 13.46
CA LEU A 441 24.78 -6.21 12.68
C LEU A 441 26.01 -6.86 13.32
N VAL A 442 26.13 -6.78 14.65
CA VAL A 442 27.17 -7.48 15.42
C VAL A 442 27.02 -8.99 15.25
N ALA A 443 25.82 -9.54 15.40
CA ALA A 443 25.56 -10.96 15.19
C ALA A 443 25.83 -11.40 13.75
N LEU A 444 25.52 -10.57 12.76
CA LEU A 444 25.90 -10.79 11.36
C LEU A 444 27.42 -10.87 11.23
N ILE A 445 28.19 -10.01 11.89
CA ILE A 445 29.66 -10.06 11.84
C ILE A 445 30.20 -11.27 12.61
N GLU A 446 29.63 -11.61 13.77
CA GLU A 446 30.07 -12.70 14.64
C GLU A 446 29.78 -14.08 14.05
N VAL A 447 28.60 -14.30 13.47
CA VAL A 447 28.28 -15.53 12.75
C VAL A 447 29.19 -15.71 11.52
N GLN A 448 29.81 -14.63 11.04
CA GLN A 448 30.77 -14.65 9.94
C GLN A 448 32.24 -14.57 10.44
N ARG A 449 32.48 -14.57 11.77
CA ARG A 449 33.82 -14.76 12.34
C ARG A 449 34.16 -16.24 12.23
N MET A 450 34.96 -16.55 11.24
CA MET A 450 35.66 -17.82 11.07
C MET A 450 36.43 -18.19 12.34
N GLU A 451 36.20 -19.40 12.88
CA GLU A 451 37.21 -20.08 13.69
C GLU A 451 38.33 -20.61 12.78
N GLU A 452 39.53 -20.83 13.31
CA GLU A 452 40.74 -21.19 12.54
C GLU A 452 40.61 -22.50 11.72
N GLU A 453 39.55 -23.28 11.91
CA GLU A 453 39.37 -24.62 11.34
C GLU A 453 38.26 -24.75 10.27
N ASP A 454 37.48 -23.69 9.97
CA ASP A 454 36.37 -23.82 9.01
C ASP A 454 36.84 -23.80 7.53
N ASP A 455 36.37 -24.77 6.76
CA ASP A 455 36.79 -25.03 5.37
C ASP A 455 36.28 -23.95 4.39
N TRP A 456 37.24 -23.25 3.78
CA TRP A 456 37.10 -21.92 3.16
C TRP A 456 36.45 -21.90 1.76
N GLU A 457 36.13 -23.06 1.16
CA GLU A 457 35.60 -23.13 -0.22
C GLU A 457 34.09 -22.83 -0.34
N VAL A 458 33.32 -22.99 0.74
CA VAL A 458 31.85 -22.76 0.72
C VAL A 458 31.48 -21.27 0.83
N PHE A 459 32.45 -20.43 1.23
CA PHE A 459 32.23 -19.03 1.63
C PHE A 459 32.49 -17.99 0.50
N LYS A 460 32.98 -18.42 -0.67
CA LYS A 460 33.55 -17.54 -1.71
C LYS A 460 32.60 -16.47 -2.29
N SER A 461 33.08 -15.23 -2.20
CA SER A 461 32.84 -14.04 -3.05
C SER A 461 31.67 -13.09 -2.77
N ARG A 462 30.54 -13.55 -2.24
CA ARG A 462 29.29 -12.75 -2.33
C ARG A 462 28.86 -12.04 -1.04
N LYS A 463 29.12 -12.63 0.13
CA LYS A 463 28.68 -12.07 1.43
C LYS A 463 29.61 -10.98 1.99
N GLN A 464 30.79 -10.80 1.40
CA GLN A 464 31.81 -9.88 1.93
C GLN A 464 31.38 -8.41 1.83
N GLY A 465 30.71 -8.00 0.74
CA GLY A 465 30.18 -6.64 0.60
C GLY A 465 29.14 -6.29 1.66
N ILE A 466 28.27 -7.23 2.00
CA ILE A 466 27.27 -7.10 3.07
C ILE A 466 27.96 -6.91 4.43
N VAL A 467 29.00 -7.71 4.72
CA VAL A 467 29.75 -7.60 5.98
C VAL A 467 30.54 -6.29 6.06
N THR A 468 31.19 -5.89 4.97
CA THR A 468 31.88 -4.58 4.90
C THR A 468 30.91 -3.45 5.17
N ARG A 469 29.74 -3.47 4.55
CA ARG A 469 28.74 -2.43 4.73
C ARG A 469 28.14 -2.44 6.14
N ALA A 470 27.95 -3.61 6.75
CA ALA A 470 27.54 -3.73 8.14
C ALA A 470 28.56 -3.11 9.11
N CYS A 471 29.87 -3.29 8.86
CA CYS A 471 30.92 -2.65 9.65
C CYS A 471 30.88 -1.11 9.53
N GLU A 472 30.69 -0.58 8.32
CA GLU A 472 30.57 0.87 8.08
C GLU A 472 29.38 1.47 8.84
N VAL A 473 28.22 0.81 8.80
CA VAL A 473 27.02 1.23 9.55
C VAL A 473 27.29 1.22 11.06
N LEU A 474 27.97 0.19 11.58
CA LEU A 474 28.31 0.13 13.01
C LEU A 474 29.29 1.22 13.44
N GLU A 475 30.22 1.61 12.57
CA GLU A 475 31.11 2.75 12.79
C GLU A 475 30.33 4.06 12.84
N GLU A 476 29.38 4.26 11.92
CA GLU A 476 28.46 5.42 11.91
C GLU A 476 27.59 5.47 13.18
N MET A 477 27.02 4.34 13.60
CA MET A 477 26.21 4.23 14.83
C MET A 477 27.01 4.45 16.12
N ALA A 478 28.33 4.26 16.10
CA ALA A 478 29.19 4.40 17.28
C ALA A 478 29.66 5.85 17.55
N GLY A 479 29.34 6.80 16.66
CA GLY A 479 29.74 8.20 16.80
C GLY A 479 28.78 9.06 17.63
N GLU A 480 29.14 9.41 18.86
CA GLU A 480 28.73 10.67 19.53
C GLU A 480 29.58 11.85 19.03
N GLY A 481 29.77 11.99 17.72
CA GLY A 481 30.55 13.08 17.12
C GLY A 481 29.68 13.82 16.12
N GLU A 482 29.67 15.16 16.19
CA GLU A 482 28.98 16.04 15.24
C GLU A 482 29.01 15.51 13.80
N PRO A 483 27.94 15.75 13.01
CA PRO A 483 27.93 15.39 11.59
C PRO A 483 29.18 16.00 10.97
N LYS A 484 30.10 15.14 10.51
CA LYS A 484 31.32 15.59 9.83
C LYS A 484 30.90 16.27 8.54
N ARG A 485 30.64 17.58 8.63
CA ARG A 485 30.67 18.49 7.49
C ARG A 485 31.99 18.27 6.78
N ASN A 486 31.88 17.92 5.50
CA ASN A 486 32.88 17.98 4.45
C ASN A 486 34.30 18.43 4.86
N GLY A 487 35.29 17.62 4.51
CA GLY A 487 36.51 18.21 3.91
C GLY A 487 37.83 18.07 4.66
N GLN A 488 37.99 17.16 5.62
CA GLN A 488 39.33 16.75 6.04
C GLN A 488 39.59 15.30 5.66
N LYS A 489 39.93 15.10 4.37
CA LYS A 489 40.64 13.90 3.89
C LYS A 489 41.89 13.78 4.77
N GLU A 490 42.02 12.68 5.53
CA GLU A 490 43.34 12.25 5.98
C GLU A 490 44.26 12.30 4.75
N LYS A 491 45.46 12.89 4.85
CA LYS A 491 46.40 13.02 3.74
C LYS A 491 46.69 11.62 3.17
N LYS A 492 45.94 11.23 2.14
CA LYS A 492 46.13 10.00 1.38
C LYS A 492 47.46 10.17 0.67
N VAL A 493 48.40 9.25 0.93
CA VAL A 493 49.67 9.24 0.20
C VAL A 493 49.33 8.92 -1.26
N ASP A 494 49.68 9.82 -2.19
CA ASP A 494 49.47 9.59 -3.62
C ASP A 494 50.46 8.52 -4.11
N LEU A 495 50.02 7.27 -4.10
CA LEU A 495 50.78 6.13 -4.57
C LEU A 495 50.79 6.01 -6.10
N HIS A 496 49.87 6.70 -6.79
CA HIS A 496 49.81 6.70 -8.25
C HIS A 496 50.92 7.56 -8.87
N GLY A 497 51.31 8.63 -8.16
CA GLY A 497 52.40 9.53 -8.51
C GLY A 497 53.81 9.02 -8.16
N ASP A 498 53.95 7.94 -7.40
CA ASP A 498 55.23 7.45 -6.88
C ASP A 498 56.13 6.88 -8.01
N GLU A 499 57.31 7.47 -8.18
CA GLU A 499 58.26 7.12 -9.25
C GLU A 499 58.80 5.69 -9.15
N MET A 500 58.89 5.12 -7.94
CA MET A 500 59.25 3.72 -7.74
C MET A 500 58.14 2.80 -8.26
N ILE A 501 56.89 3.09 -7.88
CA ILE A 501 55.72 2.29 -8.30
C ILE A 501 55.54 2.37 -9.83
N LYS A 502 55.69 3.55 -10.42
CA LYS A 502 55.65 3.72 -11.89
C LYS A 502 56.72 2.90 -12.58
N GLY A 503 57.97 2.97 -12.12
CA GLY A 503 59.08 2.18 -12.69
C GLY A 503 58.79 0.68 -12.67
N LEU A 504 58.24 0.16 -11.57
CA LEU A 504 57.88 -1.25 -11.42
C LEU A 504 56.72 -1.69 -12.33
N ILE A 505 55.78 -0.79 -12.61
CA ILE A 505 54.60 -1.08 -13.45
C ILE A 505 54.91 -0.90 -14.94
N GLU A 506 55.82 0.00 -15.31
CA GLU A 506 56.20 0.30 -16.69
C GLU A 506 57.26 -0.66 -17.24
N ASP A 507 58.27 -1.02 -16.43
CA ASP A 507 59.36 -1.91 -16.87
C ASP A 507 59.05 -3.39 -16.62
N ASN A 508 58.38 -4.02 -17.59
CA ASN A 508 58.20 -5.47 -17.65
C ASN A 508 57.70 -6.13 -16.34
N PRO A 509 56.57 -5.69 -15.75
CA PRO A 509 56.09 -6.12 -14.43
C PRO A 509 55.87 -7.65 -14.30
N HIS A 510 55.63 -8.33 -15.42
CA HIS A 510 55.50 -9.79 -15.49
C HIS A 510 56.78 -10.55 -15.08
N ARG A 511 57.96 -9.91 -15.14
CA ARG A 511 59.24 -10.49 -14.69
C ARG A 511 59.41 -10.45 -13.18
N LEU A 512 58.69 -9.55 -12.51
CA LEU A 512 58.78 -9.27 -11.07
C LEU A 512 57.77 -10.08 -10.25
N THR A 513 57.14 -11.08 -10.85
CA THR A 513 56.09 -11.87 -10.20
C THR A 513 56.20 -13.36 -10.52
N SER A 514 55.68 -14.20 -9.63
CA SER A 514 55.33 -15.60 -9.89
C SER A 514 53.97 -15.77 -10.57
N ASP A 515 53.18 -14.69 -10.74
CA ASP A 515 51.87 -14.66 -11.39
C ASP A 515 51.79 -13.65 -12.57
N PRO A 516 52.55 -13.87 -13.66
CA PRO A 516 52.69 -12.91 -14.76
C PRO A 516 51.38 -12.58 -15.47
N SER A 517 50.48 -13.56 -15.63
CA SER A 517 49.21 -13.36 -16.33
C SER A 517 48.26 -12.43 -15.57
N ALA A 518 48.13 -12.60 -14.24
CA ALA A 518 47.27 -11.76 -13.43
C ALA A 518 47.83 -10.34 -13.31
N VAL A 519 49.14 -10.20 -13.11
CA VAL A 519 49.79 -8.88 -13.05
C VAL A 519 49.58 -8.12 -14.36
N LEU A 520 49.75 -8.74 -15.53
CA LEU A 520 49.49 -8.07 -16.80
C LEU A 520 48.02 -7.66 -16.99
N MET A 521 47.08 -8.49 -16.52
CA MET A 521 45.65 -8.15 -16.55
C MET A 521 45.35 -6.94 -15.66
N PHE A 522 45.80 -6.96 -14.40
CA PHE A 522 45.55 -5.88 -13.44
C PHE A 522 46.26 -4.59 -13.84
N VAL A 523 47.48 -4.64 -14.39
CA VAL A 523 48.18 -3.46 -14.89
C VAL A 523 47.40 -2.81 -16.05
N ARG A 524 46.81 -3.60 -16.95
CA ARG A 524 45.97 -3.05 -18.03
C ARG A 524 44.69 -2.40 -17.49
N ALA A 525 44.02 -3.06 -16.55
CA ALA A 525 42.81 -2.53 -15.92
C ALA A 525 43.11 -1.26 -15.11
N TYR A 526 44.19 -1.28 -14.32
CA TYR A 526 44.69 -0.15 -13.55
C TYR A 526 44.96 1.07 -14.44
N ARG A 527 45.73 0.91 -15.53
CA ARG A 527 46.03 2.02 -16.45
C ARG A 527 44.78 2.62 -17.09
N ARG A 528 43.79 1.78 -17.42
CA ARG A 528 42.51 2.24 -17.97
C ARG A 528 41.73 3.03 -16.94
N SER A 529 41.54 2.45 -15.75
CA SER A 529 40.80 3.07 -14.65
C SER A 529 41.46 4.37 -14.19
N LEU A 530 42.79 4.43 -14.07
CA LEU A 530 43.52 5.64 -13.71
C LEU A 530 43.40 6.74 -14.78
N ALA A 531 43.42 6.39 -16.07
CA ALA A 531 43.26 7.37 -17.15
C ALA A 531 41.83 7.89 -17.28
N GLU A 532 40.84 7.07 -16.94
CA GLU A 532 39.41 7.36 -17.09
C GLU A 532 38.82 8.07 -15.85
N PHE A 533 39.21 7.66 -14.65
CA PHE A 533 38.60 8.08 -13.37
C PHE A 533 39.57 8.82 -12.44
N GLY A 534 40.89 8.76 -12.69
CA GLY A 534 41.91 9.51 -11.94
C GLY A 534 42.37 8.85 -10.62
N PRO A 535 43.37 9.45 -9.93
CA PRO A 535 44.03 8.85 -8.75
C PRO A 535 43.20 8.88 -7.45
N ASP A 536 42.06 9.57 -7.44
CA ASP A 536 41.15 9.61 -6.29
C ASP A 536 40.10 8.47 -6.34
N ASP A 537 40.06 7.69 -7.42
CA ASP A 537 39.10 6.61 -7.66
C ASP A 537 39.39 5.34 -6.81
N PRO A 538 38.43 4.82 -6.02
CA PRO A 538 38.61 3.62 -5.20
C PRO A 538 38.96 2.36 -6.01
N ASP A 539 38.47 2.25 -7.25
CA ASP A 539 38.79 1.13 -8.13
C ASP A 539 40.25 1.20 -8.60
N SER A 540 40.76 2.39 -8.88
CA SER A 540 42.18 2.63 -9.16
C SER A 540 43.09 2.20 -8.01
N ASP A 541 42.71 2.48 -6.75
CA ASP A 541 43.43 2.00 -5.55
C ASP A 541 43.39 0.47 -5.44
N PHE A 542 42.22 -0.14 -5.64
CA PHE A 542 42.05 -1.58 -5.57
C PHE A 542 42.93 -2.28 -6.60
N LEU A 543 42.91 -1.77 -7.84
CA LEU A 543 43.69 -2.32 -8.95
C LEU A 543 45.19 -2.15 -8.71
N LEU A 544 45.62 -1.01 -8.17
CA LEU A 544 47.02 -0.79 -7.80
C LEU A 544 47.46 -1.75 -6.68
N ALA A 545 46.66 -1.89 -5.62
CA ALA A 545 46.94 -2.84 -4.55
C ALA A 545 47.02 -4.28 -5.07
N ALA A 546 46.12 -4.67 -5.99
CA ALA A 546 46.11 -6.00 -6.60
C ALA A 546 47.36 -6.30 -7.43
N VAL A 547 47.96 -5.28 -8.06
CA VAL A 547 49.27 -5.38 -8.71
C VAL A 547 50.38 -5.53 -7.66
N LEU A 548 50.47 -4.60 -6.69
CA LEU A 548 51.58 -4.54 -5.74
C LEU A 548 51.71 -5.80 -4.87
N ILE A 549 50.59 -6.39 -4.44
CA ILE A 549 50.60 -7.65 -3.67
C ILE A 549 51.20 -8.81 -4.48
N ARG A 550 51.13 -8.77 -5.80
CA ARG A 550 51.58 -9.88 -6.66
C ARG A 550 53.04 -9.73 -7.12
N LEU A 551 53.72 -8.63 -6.83
CA LEU A 551 55.12 -8.41 -7.25
C LEU A 551 56.14 -9.10 -6.33
N ASP A 552 55.97 -10.40 -6.06
CA ASP A 552 56.75 -11.16 -5.08
C ASP A 552 58.23 -11.35 -5.41
N LYS A 553 58.64 -11.09 -6.66
CA LYS A 553 60.05 -11.13 -7.09
C LYS A 553 60.69 -9.74 -7.18
N ALA A 554 59.97 -8.67 -6.84
CA ALA A 554 60.55 -7.34 -6.75
C ALA A 554 61.49 -7.24 -5.55
N GLU A 555 62.65 -6.60 -5.72
CA GLU A 555 63.62 -6.42 -4.62
C GLU A 555 63.00 -5.66 -3.43
N GLN A 556 62.07 -4.75 -3.71
CA GLN A 556 61.37 -3.93 -2.71
C GLN A 556 60.04 -4.53 -2.22
N TYR A 557 59.76 -5.82 -2.46
CA TYR A 557 58.43 -6.41 -2.22
C TYR A 557 57.84 -6.14 -0.82
N ARG A 558 58.65 -6.24 0.24
CA ARG A 558 58.19 -5.93 1.61
C ARG A 558 57.81 -4.46 1.82
N GLN A 559 58.49 -3.55 1.14
CA GLN A 559 58.17 -2.12 1.17
C GLN A 559 56.84 -1.87 0.45
N LEU A 560 56.60 -2.53 -0.68
CA LEU A 560 55.33 -2.44 -1.41
C LEU A 560 54.15 -2.90 -0.56
N LEU A 561 54.28 -4.02 0.16
CA LEU A 561 53.24 -4.51 1.07
C LEU A 561 52.95 -3.53 2.22
N THR A 562 53.94 -2.76 2.66
CA THR A 562 53.75 -1.70 3.67
C THR A 562 52.94 -0.53 3.11
N LEU A 563 53.14 -0.18 1.83
CA LEU A 563 52.35 0.84 1.14
C LEU A 563 50.90 0.36 0.94
N VAL A 564 50.71 -0.89 0.54
CA VAL A 564 49.39 -1.54 0.43
C VAL A 564 48.66 -1.51 1.78
N GLU A 565 49.35 -1.75 2.89
CA GLU A 565 48.79 -1.65 4.24
C GLU A 565 48.14 -0.27 4.51
N GLY A 566 48.76 0.80 3.99
CA GLY A 566 48.31 2.18 4.11
C GLY A 566 47.13 2.57 3.23
N MET A 567 46.74 1.74 2.26
CA MET A 567 45.64 2.03 1.33
C MET A 567 44.25 1.79 1.94
N GLY A 568 44.16 1.10 3.08
CA GLY A 568 42.88 0.89 3.77
C GLY A 568 41.96 -0.12 3.07
N THR A 569 40.70 0.24 2.85
CA THR A 569 39.64 -0.67 2.34
C THR A 569 39.96 -1.29 0.97
N PRO A 570 40.46 -0.55 -0.04
CA PRO A 570 40.86 -1.12 -1.33
C PRO A 570 41.93 -2.23 -1.23
N ALA A 571 42.86 -2.14 -0.27
CA ALA A 571 43.87 -3.17 -0.05
C ALA A 571 43.29 -4.48 0.52
N PHE A 572 42.24 -4.40 1.35
CA PHE A 572 41.50 -5.60 1.76
C PHE A 572 40.83 -6.27 0.54
N SER A 573 40.17 -5.49 -0.32
CA SER A 573 39.56 -6.03 -1.55
C SER A 573 40.60 -6.70 -2.46
N ALA A 574 41.78 -6.11 -2.59
CA ALA A 574 42.87 -6.65 -3.38
C ALA A 574 43.47 -7.95 -2.81
N LEU A 575 43.64 -8.03 -1.48
CA LEU A 575 44.09 -9.25 -0.79
C LEU A 575 43.07 -10.38 -0.94
N HIS A 576 41.78 -10.08 -0.86
CA HIS A 576 40.71 -11.05 -1.11
C HIS A 576 40.80 -11.61 -2.54
N ASN A 577 41.03 -10.74 -3.52
CA ASN A 577 41.20 -11.16 -4.91
C ASN A 577 42.43 -12.08 -5.12
N VAL A 578 43.52 -11.89 -4.37
CA VAL A 578 44.68 -12.80 -4.36
C VAL A 578 44.31 -14.18 -3.84
N PHE A 579 43.55 -14.25 -2.74
CA PHE A 579 43.10 -15.52 -2.17
C PHE A 579 42.13 -16.28 -3.06
N GLU A 580 41.32 -15.59 -3.87
CA GLU A 580 40.44 -16.24 -4.85
C GLU A 580 41.18 -16.80 -6.05
N GLN A 581 42.18 -16.06 -6.56
CA GLN A 581 42.83 -16.38 -7.83
C GLN A 581 44.01 -17.34 -7.72
N ILE A 582 44.66 -17.43 -6.54
CA ILE A 582 45.82 -18.28 -6.33
C ILE A 582 45.43 -19.45 -5.41
N PRO A 583 45.32 -20.69 -5.93
CA PRO A 583 45.00 -21.87 -5.11
C PRO A 583 46.09 -22.18 -4.08
N GLU A 584 45.74 -22.71 -2.91
CA GLU A 584 46.72 -23.00 -1.84
C GLU A 584 47.79 -24.02 -2.23
N ARG A 585 47.44 -24.93 -3.15
CA ARG A 585 48.35 -25.97 -3.67
C ARG A 585 49.29 -25.46 -4.75
N ASP A 586 49.19 -24.20 -5.15
CA ASP A 586 50.06 -23.59 -6.15
C ASP A 586 51.45 -23.28 -5.56
N MET A 587 52.36 -24.22 -5.75
CA MET A 587 53.73 -24.12 -5.27
C MET A 587 54.52 -22.97 -5.95
N GLY A 588 54.10 -22.54 -7.14
CA GLY A 588 54.77 -21.46 -7.87
C GLY A 588 54.53 -20.08 -7.26
N ARG A 589 53.35 -19.87 -6.65
CA ARG A 589 52.88 -18.57 -6.13
C ARG A 589 52.76 -18.52 -4.61
N ARG A 590 53.35 -19.49 -3.92
CA ARG A 590 53.27 -19.64 -2.45
C ARG A 590 53.76 -18.41 -1.68
N THR A 591 54.73 -17.68 -2.22
CA THR A 591 55.27 -16.45 -1.62
C THR A 591 54.22 -15.32 -1.60
N ILE A 592 53.48 -15.13 -2.69
CA ILE A 592 52.37 -14.16 -2.77
C ILE A 592 51.33 -14.49 -1.69
N LEU A 593 50.88 -15.75 -1.65
CA LEU A 593 49.88 -16.19 -0.68
C LEU A 593 50.33 -16.02 0.78
N LYS A 594 51.57 -16.41 1.09
CA LYS A 594 52.12 -16.30 2.45
C LYS A 594 52.16 -14.84 2.90
N GLU A 595 52.70 -13.95 2.09
CA GLU A 595 52.85 -12.54 2.47
C GLU A 595 51.50 -11.80 2.46
N ALA A 596 50.57 -12.15 1.57
CA ALA A 596 49.20 -11.65 1.59
C ALA A 596 48.47 -12.01 2.91
N ARG A 597 48.63 -13.24 3.42
CA ARG A 597 48.09 -13.64 4.74
C ARG A 597 48.69 -12.82 5.87
N ILE A 598 50.00 -12.65 5.87
CA ILE A 598 50.68 -11.86 6.90
C ILE A 598 50.21 -10.40 6.87
N LEU A 599 50.07 -9.82 5.68
CA LEU A 599 49.58 -8.45 5.52
C LEU A 599 48.13 -8.32 6.00
N TRP A 600 47.26 -9.27 5.64
CA TRP A 600 45.87 -9.34 6.09
C TRP A 600 45.76 -9.35 7.62
N SER A 601 46.52 -10.23 8.30
CA SER A 601 46.53 -10.32 9.76
C SER A 601 47.00 -9.02 10.43
N ARG A 602 48.02 -8.34 9.87
CA ARG A 602 48.50 -7.05 10.38
C ARG A 602 47.46 -5.95 10.26
N MET A 603 46.79 -5.86 9.10
CA MET A 603 45.74 -4.88 8.86
C MET A 603 44.54 -5.10 9.79
N LEU A 604 44.16 -6.35 10.05
CA LEU A 604 43.11 -6.70 11.02
C LEU A 604 43.50 -6.33 12.46
N ALA A 605 44.73 -6.64 12.89
CA ALA A 605 45.21 -6.32 14.23
C ALA A 605 45.24 -4.80 14.53
N LYS A 606 45.53 -3.97 13.51
CA LYS A 606 45.46 -2.51 13.64
C LYS A 606 44.03 -1.99 13.77
N LYS A 607 43.05 -2.58 13.07
CA LYS A 607 41.62 -2.24 13.22
C LYS A 607 41.05 -2.67 14.57
N GLY A 608 41.44 -3.83 15.09
CA GLY A 608 41.01 -4.33 16.42
C GLY A 608 41.50 -3.49 17.60
N LYS A 609 42.71 -2.90 17.53
CA LYS A 609 43.23 -2.03 18.60
C LYS A 609 42.48 -0.70 18.78
N LYS A 610 41.87 -0.15 17.71
CA LYS A 610 41.08 1.09 17.81
C LYS A 610 39.75 0.89 18.55
N SER A 611 39.14 -0.30 18.44
CA SER A 611 37.87 -0.62 19.13
C SER A 611 38.08 -0.98 20.62
N ILE A 612 39.16 -1.69 20.96
CA ILE A 612 39.41 -2.10 22.35
C ILE A 612 39.95 -0.94 23.22
N MET A 613 40.75 -0.03 22.67
CA MET A 613 41.28 1.10 23.46
C MET A 613 40.27 2.20 23.77
N SER A 614 39.15 2.31 23.03
CA SER A 614 38.05 3.22 23.38
C SER A 614 37.14 2.66 24.48
N LEU A 615 37.03 1.32 24.57
CA LEU A 615 36.26 0.64 25.61
C LEU A 615 37.00 0.63 26.96
N VAL A 616 38.31 0.38 26.98
CA VAL A 616 39.11 0.30 28.23
C VAL A 616 39.31 1.65 28.94
N ARG A 617 39.06 2.78 28.27
CA ARG A 617 39.14 4.12 28.90
C ARG A 617 37.81 4.61 29.50
N LYS A 618 36.65 4.09 29.08
CA LYS A 618 35.36 4.49 29.68
C LYS A 618 35.03 3.75 30.99
N ASP A 619 35.67 2.62 31.27
CA ASP A 619 35.47 1.83 32.50
C ASP A 619 36.45 2.14 33.65
N LYS A 620 37.38 3.09 33.47
CA LYS A 620 38.30 3.51 34.56
C LYS A 620 37.89 4.79 35.27
N ASP A 621 36.93 5.54 34.73
CA ASP A 621 36.46 6.82 35.29
C ASP A 621 34.95 6.82 35.63
N ARG A 622 34.37 5.65 35.94
CA ARG A 622 33.03 5.54 36.56
C ARG A 622 33.08 4.76 37.87
#